data_AF-A0A929UQH6-F1
#
_entry.id   AF-A0A929UQH6-F1
#
_cell.length_a   1.000
_cell.length_b   1.000
_cell.length_c   1.000
_cell.angle_alpha   90.00
_cell.angle_beta   90.00
_cell.angle_gamma   90.00
#
_symmetry.space_group_name_H-M   'P 1'
#
loop_
_entity.id
_entity.type
_entity.pdbx_description
1 polymer ?
#
loop_
_entity_poly.entity_id
_entity_poly.type
_entity_poly.pdbx_seq_one_letter_code
_entity_poly.pdbx_strand_id
1 'polypeptide(L)'
;MSVQIWQCIPFAGLLLCIALFPILKPDWWDHNKQWAVLFWSVLSMVLFAASFGVAKTANMETETLVNDYLTFIVLLFGLYCVAGNITFEGDLAGSPRVNVCLLIIGTLLSSCIGTTGSSMLMIRPVIKMNSWRRKRSHIMVFFIFLVSNMGGCLTPVGDPPLLMGFMRGVPFFWSLKLFPVLLFNVILLLFLFYHIDVHYYRKDIAAGLHPDISKAGCDLKIGGAHNLLFIVMIIAGVVLSGVLPGIKAFQNTDGSVKGLPLFAGVTLGLPAIIEILLILLAAALSFRTTDVQNRRKNHFTWSAIQEVAILFIGIFITMQPALLLLKAKGSELGITQAWQMFWSTGFLSSFLDNTPTYLVFLTTAGSLGFHHGILTT
;
A
#
# COMPACT_ATOMS: atom_id res chain seq x y z
N MET A 1 -23.09 -10.46 21.79
CA MET A 1 -23.48 -10.97 20.45
C MET A 1 -22.22 -11.40 19.73
N SER A 2 -22.02 -12.70 19.56
CA SER A 2 -20.80 -13.26 18.97
C SER A 2 -20.89 -13.26 17.44
N VAL A 3 -19.87 -12.70 16.79
CA VAL A 3 -19.64 -12.92 15.36
C VAL A 3 -19.34 -14.39 15.14
N GLN A 4 -19.96 -14.99 14.13
CA GLN A 4 -19.78 -16.40 13.78
C GLN A 4 -18.79 -16.53 12.63
N ILE A 5 -17.96 -17.58 12.64
CA ILE A 5 -16.84 -17.75 11.69
C ILE A 5 -17.33 -17.77 10.23
N TRP A 6 -18.52 -18.28 9.96
CA TRP A 6 -19.08 -18.33 8.60
C TRP A 6 -19.34 -16.92 8.02
N GLN A 7 -19.46 -15.88 8.86
CA GLN A 7 -19.59 -14.50 8.40
C GLN A 7 -18.29 -13.97 7.76
N CYS A 8 -17.17 -14.66 7.96
CA CYS A 8 -15.89 -14.35 7.31
C CYS A 8 -15.73 -15.04 5.94
N ILE A 9 -16.67 -15.90 5.53
CA ILE A 9 -16.62 -16.59 4.22
C ILE A 9 -16.54 -15.58 3.06
N PRO A 10 -17.30 -14.47 3.03
CA PRO A 10 -17.20 -13.52 1.93
C PRO A 10 -15.82 -12.87 1.81
N PHE A 11 -15.17 -12.57 2.94
CA PHE A 11 -13.82 -12.04 2.97
C PHE A 11 -12.82 -13.04 2.39
N ALA A 12 -12.82 -14.27 2.91
CA ALA A 12 -11.93 -15.33 2.43
C ALA A 12 -12.18 -15.65 0.95
N GLY A 13 -13.45 -15.67 0.53
CA GLY A 13 -13.86 -15.89 -0.85
C GLY A 13 -13.34 -14.82 -1.80
N LEU A 14 -13.47 -13.54 -1.44
CA LEU A 14 -12.94 -12.44 -2.22
C LEU A 14 -11.40 -12.52 -2.35
N LEU A 15 -10.72 -12.80 -1.25
CA LEU A 15 -9.26 -12.92 -1.23
C LEU A 15 -8.76 -14.10 -2.08
N LEU A 16 -9.41 -15.26 -2.00
CA LEU A 16 -9.12 -16.39 -2.87
C LEU A 16 -9.35 -16.04 -4.34
N CYS A 17 -10.36 -15.23 -4.64
CA CYS A 17 -10.59 -14.79 -6.01
C CYS A 17 -9.41 -13.93 -6.52
N ILE A 18 -8.95 -12.97 -5.71
CA ILE A 18 -7.82 -12.09 -6.04
C ILE A 18 -6.51 -12.88 -6.18
N ALA A 19 -6.30 -13.91 -5.36
CA ALA A 19 -5.08 -14.70 -5.40
C ALA A 19 -5.06 -15.71 -6.58
N LEU A 20 -6.20 -16.32 -6.91
CA LEU A 20 -6.25 -17.46 -7.84
C LEU A 20 -6.65 -17.07 -9.27
N PHE A 21 -7.67 -16.22 -9.46
CA PHE A 21 -8.19 -15.94 -10.81
C PHE A 21 -7.22 -15.21 -11.74
N PRO A 22 -6.37 -14.26 -11.27
CA PRO A 22 -5.34 -13.67 -12.14
C PRO A 22 -4.34 -14.69 -12.68
N ILE A 23 -4.14 -15.82 -11.99
CA ILE A 23 -3.20 -16.88 -12.38
C ILE A 23 -3.91 -17.94 -13.23
N LEU A 24 -5.11 -18.36 -12.81
CA LEU A 24 -5.84 -19.47 -13.44
C LEU A 24 -6.58 -19.05 -14.71
N LYS A 25 -7.16 -17.83 -14.74
CA LYS A 25 -7.94 -17.29 -15.86
C LYS A 25 -7.76 -15.77 -15.97
N PRO A 26 -6.58 -15.29 -16.43
CA PRO A 26 -6.25 -13.86 -16.51
C PRO A 26 -7.30 -13.05 -17.29
N ASP A 27 -7.67 -13.50 -18.49
CA ASP A 27 -8.62 -12.79 -19.36
C ASP A 27 -10.00 -12.65 -18.72
N TRP A 28 -10.46 -13.68 -18.01
CA TRP A 28 -11.75 -13.64 -17.31
C TRP A 28 -11.69 -12.66 -16.13
N TRP A 29 -10.59 -12.68 -15.36
CA TRP A 29 -10.40 -11.79 -14.22
C TRP A 29 -10.40 -10.32 -14.64
N ASP A 30 -9.67 -9.99 -15.71
CA ASP A 30 -9.53 -8.61 -16.17
C ASP A 30 -10.88 -7.95 -16.47
N HIS A 31 -11.82 -8.72 -17.04
CA HIS A 31 -13.16 -8.26 -17.39
C HIS A 31 -14.17 -8.37 -16.23
N ASN A 32 -14.04 -9.38 -15.35
CA ASN A 32 -15.08 -9.74 -14.37
C ASN A 32 -14.73 -9.43 -12.90
N LYS A 33 -13.54 -8.92 -12.59
CA LYS A 33 -13.13 -8.58 -11.22
C LYS A 33 -14.16 -7.73 -10.45
N GLN A 34 -14.78 -6.76 -11.12
CA GLN A 34 -15.83 -5.92 -10.54
C GLN A 34 -17.06 -6.71 -10.09
N TRP A 35 -17.45 -7.74 -10.85
CA TRP A 35 -18.58 -8.60 -10.51
C TRP A 35 -18.26 -9.54 -9.36
N ALA A 36 -17.03 -10.06 -9.30
CA ALA A 36 -16.56 -10.85 -8.18
C ALA A 36 -16.57 -10.01 -6.88
N VAL A 37 -16.04 -8.79 -6.94
CA VAL A 37 -16.09 -7.83 -5.83
C VAL A 37 -17.54 -7.56 -5.40
N LEU A 38 -18.40 -7.19 -6.35
CA LEU A 38 -19.80 -6.88 -6.07
C LEU A 38 -20.51 -8.05 -5.38
N PHE A 39 -20.35 -9.26 -5.91
CA PHE A 39 -20.95 -10.48 -5.38
C PHE A 39 -20.55 -10.70 -3.91
N TRP A 40 -19.25 -10.67 -3.62
CA TRP A 40 -18.77 -10.91 -2.25
C TRP A 40 -19.13 -9.78 -1.29
N SER A 41 -19.10 -8.52 -1.74
CA SER A 41 -19.53 -7.37 -0.95
C SER A 41 -21.01 -7.44 -0.58
N VAL A 42 -21.88 -7.68 -1.56
CA VAL A 42 -23.33 -7.82 -1.32
C VAL A 42 -23.62 -8.99 -0.40
N LEU A 43 -22.97 -10.15 -0.64
CA LEU A 43 -23.12 -11.30 0.24
C LEU A 43 -22.72 -10.96 1.68
N SER A 44 -21.59 -10.29 1.90
CA SER A 44 -21.16 -9.86 3.25
C SER A 44 -22.19 -8.94 3.89
N MET A 45 -22.69 -7.94 3.17
CA MET A 45 -23.68 -7.01 3.68
C MET A 45 -24.96 -7.73 4.09
N VAL A 46 -25.46 -8.66 3.27
CA VAL A 46 -26.67 -9.44 3.56
C VAL A 46 -26.48 -10.31 4.80
N LEU A 47 -25.37 -11.06 4.88
CA LEU A 47 -25.08 -11.94 6.01
C LEU A 47 -24.92 -11.17 7.32
N PHE A 48 -24.28 -9.99 7.25
CA PHE A 48 -24.08 -9.13 8.40
C PHE A 48 -25.38 -8.45 8.84
N ALA A 49 -26.18 -7.95 7.89
CA ALA A 49 -27.49 -7.34 8.16
C ALA A 49 -28.48 -8.35 8.75
N ALA A 50 -28.45 -9.60 8.30
CA ALA A 50 -29.29 -10.67 8.86
C ALA A 50 -28.96 -10.97 10.33
N SER A 51 -27.72 -10.70 10.77
CA SER A 51 -27.25 -11.04 12.12
C SER A 51 -27.29 -9.87 13.10
N PHE A 52 -27.04 -8.65 12.62
CA PHE A 52 -26.89 -7.44 13.44
C PHE A 52 -27.95 -6.36 13.15
N GLY A 53 -28.79 -6.57 12.14
CA GLY A 53 -29.79 -5.60 11.67
C GLY A 53 -29.23 -4.62 10.64
N VAL A 54 -30.09 -4.20 9.71
CA VAL A 54 -29.74 -3.34 8.58
C VAL A 54 -29.12 -2.01 9.02
N ALA A 55 -29.69 -1.36 10.04
CA ALA A 55 -29.20 -0.07 10.52
C ALA A 55 -27.77 -0.14 11.07
N LYS A 56 -27.45 -1.18 11.86
CA LYS A 56 -26.11 -1.34 12.44
C LYS A 56 -25.07 -1.68 11.38
N THR A 57 -25.42 -2.56 10.44
CA THR A 57 -24.57 -2.86 9.27
C THR A 57 -24.32 -1.61 8.44
N ALA A 58 -25.37 -0.84 8.11
CA ALA A 58 -25.22 0.40 7.35
C ALA A 58 -24.28 1.40 8.04
N ASN A 59 -24.40 1.58 9.36
CA ASN A 59 -23.53 2.48 10.11
C ASN A 59 -22.06 2.02 10.07
N MET A 60 -21.79 0.75 10.38
CA MET A 60 -20.42 0.20 10.41
C MET A 60 -19.75 0.23 9.03
N GLU A 61 -20.49 -0.15 7.99
CA GLU A 61 -20.00 -0.12 6.61
C GLU A 61 -19.73 1.33 6.16
N THR A 62 -20.65 2.26 6.48
CA THR A 62 -20.46 3.68 6.15
C THR A 62 -19.25 4.26 6.87
N GLU A 63 -19.08 3.96 8.16
CA GLU A 63 -17.93 4.40 8.95
C GLU A 63 -16.62 3.90 8.34
N THR A 64 -16.57 2.63 7.97
CA THR A 64 -15.40 2.02 7.33
C THR A 64 -15.11 2.64 5.96
N LEU A 65 -16.14 2.81 5.14
CA LEU A 65 -15.96 3.35 3.79
C LEU A 65 -15.53 4.83 3.81
N VAL A 66 -16.09 5.62 4.72
CA VAL A 66 -15.84 7.06 4.83
C VAL A 66 -14.53 7.36 5.53
N ASN A 67 -14.25 6.70 6.66
CA ASN A 67 -13.07 7.05 7.46
C ASN A 67 -11.83 6.29 7.00
N ASP A 68 -11.96 5.00 6.69
CA ASP A 68 -10.82 4.17 6.33
C ASP A 68 -10.59 4.16 4.81
N TYR A 69 -11.56 3.68 4.02
CA TYR A 69 -11.36 3.48 2.58
C TYR A 69 -11.18 4.78 1.80
N LEU A 70 -11.98 5.82 2.08
CA LEU A 70 -11.88 7.11 1.36
C LEU A 70 -10.51 7.75 1.54
N THR A 71 -10.03 7.85 2.79
CA THR A 71 -8.71 8.41 3.10
C THR A 71 -7.60 7.60 2.43
N PHE A 72 -7.70 6.28 2.52
CA PHE A 72 -6.78 5.35 1.88
C PHE A 72 -6.72 5.52 0.35
N ILE A 73 -7.86 5.52 -0.35
CA ILE A 73 -7.88 5.58 -1.81
C ILE A 73 -7.48 6.97 -2.33
N VAL A 74 -7.83 8.04 -1.61
CA VAL A 74 -7.40 9.40 -1.95
C VAL A 74 -5.88 9.52 -1.82
N LEU A 75 -5.27 8.96 -0.76
CA LEU A 75 -3.82 8.95 -0.63
C LEU A 75 -3.14 8.21 -1.78
N LEU A 76 -3.57 6.97 -2.06
CA LEU A 76 -3.00 6.18 -3.15
C LEU A 76 -3.17 6.89 -4.49
N PHE A 77 -4.33 7.49 -4.74
CA PHE A 77 -4.59 8.29 -5.93
C PHE A 77 -3.64 9.48 -6.03
N GLY A 78 -3.45 10.23 -4.94
CA GLY A 78 -2.56 11.38 -4.89
C GLY A 78 -1.10 11.00 -5.16
N LEU A 79 -0.60 9.98 -4.48
CA LEU A 79 0.76 9.47 -4.69
C LEU A 79 0.93 8.93 -6.11
N TYR A 80 -0.04 8.18 -6.64
CA TYR A 80 -0.03 7.68 -8.01
C TYR A 80 0.04 8.82 -9.03
N CYS A 81 -0.78 9.86 -8.84
CA CYS A 81 -0.81 11.04 -9.69
C CYS A 81 0.51 11.81 -9.68
N VAL A 82 1.05 12.10 -8.49
CA VAL A 82 2.26 12.92 -8.34
C VAL A 82 3.50 12.13 -8.77
N ALA A 83 3.64 10.87 -8.36
CA ALA A 83 4.76 10.02 -8.77
C ALA A 83 4.74 9.73 -10.28
N GLY A 84 3.55 9.52 -10.86
CA GLY A 84 3.38 9.32 -12.31
C GLY A 84 3.79 10.52 -13.16
N ASN A 85 3.89 11.71 -12.57
CA ASN A 85 4.38 12.94 -13.21
C ASN A 85 5.91 13.13 -13.09
N ILE A 86 6.61 12.26 -12.34
CA ILE A 86 8.07 12.27 -12.22
C ILE A 86 8.66 11.20 -13.16
N THR A 87 9.50 11.61 -14.09
CA THR A 87 10.18 10.70 -15.02
C THR A 87 11.66 10.69 -14.76
N PHE A 88 12.25 9.50 -14.66
CA PHE A 88 13.71 9.33 -14.69
C PHE A 88 14.13 8.86 -16.08
N GLU A 89 14.97 9.66 -16.74
CA GLU A 89 15.65 9.29 -17.98
C GLU A 89 17.15 9.19 -17.68
N GLY A 90 17.79 8.15 -18.20
CA GLY A 90 19.23 7.99 -18.09
C GLY A 90 19.71 6.85 -18.99
N ASP A 91 20.83 7.08 -19.66
CA ASP A 91 21.53 6.07 -20.46
C ASP A 91 22.62 5.41 -19.61
N LEU A 92 22.18 4.76 -18.54
CA LEU A 92 23.06 4.01 -17.65
C LEU A 92 23.38 2.64 -18.24
N ALA A 93 24.58 2.12 -17.98
CA ALA A 93 24.90 0.73 -18.30
C ALA A 93 24.23 -0.19 -17.27
N GLY A 94 23.48 -1.20 -17.73
CA GLY A 94 22.81 -2.23 -16.91
C GLY A 94 23.75 -3.22 -16.23
N SER A 95 24.82 -2.71 -15.61
CA SER A 95 25.82 -3.48 -14.89
C SER A 95 25.34 -3.83 -13.48
N PRO A 96 25.88 -4.89 -12.85
CA PRO A 96 25.44 -5.32 -11.52
C PRO A 96 25.58 -4.25 -10.45
N ARG A 97 26.64 -3.43 -10.52
CA ARG A 97 26.86 -2.33 -9.55
C ARG A 97 25.79 -1.24 -9.68
N VAL A 98 25.43 -0.89 -10.92
CA VAL A 98 24.40 0.12 -11.19
C VAL A 98 23.02 -0.40 -10.75
N ASN A 99 22.71 -1.67 -11.03
CA ASN A 99 21.48 -2.29 -10.55
C ASN A 99 21.39 -2.27 -9.01
N VAL A 100 22.46 -2.63 -8.30
CA VAL A 100 22.50 -2.54 -6.83
C VAL A 100 22.23 -1.11 -6.36
N CYS A 101 22.90 -0.12 -6.96
CA CYS A 101 22.70 1.29 -6.61
C CYS A 101 21.26 1.75 -6.84
N LEU A 102 20.66 1.39 -7.98
CA LEU A 102 19.26 1.72 -8.28
C LEU A 102 18.29 1.04 -7.31
N LEU A 103 18.53 -0.23 -6.94
CA LEU A 103 17.70 -0.93 -5.96
C LEU A 103 17.79 -0.28 -4.58
N ILE A 104 18.99 0.15 -4.15
CA ILE A 104 19.15 0.91 -2.89
C ILE A 104 18.35 2.22 -2.95
N ILE A 105 18.52 3.00 -4.02
CA ILE A 105 17.80 4.27 -4.20
C ILE A 105 16.29 4.03 -4.18
N GLY A 106 15.79 3.07 -4.97
CA GLY A 106 14.37 2.72 -5.01
C GLY A 106 13.83 2.29 -3.64
N THR A 107 14.59 1.51 -2.88
CA THR A 107 14.22 1.07 -1.53
C THR A 107 14.09 2.25 -0.57
N LEU A 108 15.06 3.17 -0.59
CA LEU A 108 15.03 4.37 0.25
C LEU A 108 13.90 5.33 -0.15
N LEU A 109 13.70 5.51 -1.45
CA LEU A 109 12.59 6.33 -1.98
C LEU A 109 11.22 5.76 -1.63
N SER A 110 11.10 4.43 -1.52
CA SER A 110 9.85 3.75 -1.17
C SER A 110 9.32 4.18 0.20
N SER A 111 10.20 4.36 1.19
CA SER A 111 9.84 4.89 2.51
C SER A 111 9.43 6.36 2.52
N CYS A 112 9.77 7.14 1.49
CA CYS A 112 9.43 8.56 1.42
C CYS A 112 8.22 8.84 0.53
N ILE A 113 8.13 8.17 -0.62
CA ILE A 113 7.16 8.46 -1.69
C ILE A 113 6.09 7.35 -1.79
N GLY A 114 6.26 6.25 -1.04
CA GLY A 114 5.40 5.06 -1.14
C GLY A 114 6.00 3.99 -2.05
N THR A 115 5.74 2.72 -1.73
CA THR A 115 6.06 1.54 -2.55
C THR A 115 5.54 1.67 -3.97
N THR A 116 4.29 2.13 -4.11
CA THR A 116 3.64 2.36 -5.41
C THR A 116 4.33 3.47 -6.20
N GLY A 117 4.61 4.61 -5.56
CA GLY A 117 5.25 5.76 -6.20
C GLY A 117 6.69 5.47 -6.63
N SER A 118 7.50 4.89 -5.73
CA SER A 118 8.87 4.48 -6.03
C SER A 118 8.93 3.41 -7.13
N SER A 119 8.00 2.44 -7.11
CA SER A 119 7.92 1.42 -8.15
C SER A 119 7.61 2.02 -9.52
N MET A 120 6.61 2.90 -9.61
CA MET A 120 6.24 3.56 -10.86
C MET A 120 7.39 4.37 -11.46
N LEU A 121 8.15 5.03 -10.59
CA LEU A 121 9.27 5.91 -10.91
C LEU A 121 10.52 5.13 -11.37
N MET A 122 10.83 4.00 -10.74
CA MET A 122 12.06 3.23 -10.98
C MET A 122 11.90 2.04 -11.94
N ILE A 123 10.71 1.46 -12.10
CA ILE A 123 10.54 0.22 -12.87
C ILE A 123 10.97 0.39 -14.34
N ARG A 124 10.66 1.53 -14.96
CA ARG A 124 10.99 1.82 -16.36
C ARG A 124 12.48 1.99 -16.60
N PRO A 125 13.19 2.85 -15.83
CA PRO A 125 14.65 2.89 -15.89
C PRO A 125 15.28 1.50 -15.76
N VAL A 126 14.84 0.70 -14.79
CA VAL A 126 15.41 -0.64 -14.55
C VAL A 126 15.16 -1.58 -15.74
N ILE A 127 13.96 -1.59 -16.32
CA ILE A 127 13.64 -2.39 -17.52
C ILE A 127 14.45 -1.92 -18.73
N LYS A 128 14.47 -0.62 -19.03
CA LYS A 128 15.17 -0.05 -20.19
C LYS A 128 16.67 -0.34 -20.12
N MET A 129 17.27 -0.10 -18.96
CA MET A 129 18.71 -0.26 -18.73
C MET A 129 19.18 -1.72 -18.84
N ASN A 130 18.32 -2.68 -18.50
CA ASN A 130 18.61 -4.12 -18.58
C ASN A 130 17.99 -4.77 -19.83
N SER A 131 17.50 -3.98 -20.80
CA SER A 131 16.78 -4.50 -21.97
C SER A 131 17.65 -5.34 -22.90
N TRP A 132 18.96 -5.06 -22.97
CA TRP A 132 19.96 -5.80 -23.74
C TRP A 132 20.34 -7.16 -23.13
N ARG A 133 19.97 -7.41 -21.86
CA ARG A 133 20.30 -8.65 -21.15
C ARG A 133 19.28 -9.75 -21.43
N ARG A 134 19.77 -10.97 -21.66
CA ARG A 134 18.91 -12.13 -21.90
C ARG A 134 18.28 -12.65 -20.60
N LYS A 135 19.05 -12.68 -19.51
CA LYS A 135 18.59 -13.14 -18.20
C LYS A 135 18.40 -11.96 -17.26
N ARG A 136 17.17 -11.44 -17.20
CA ARG A 136 16.81 -10.22 -16.44
C ARG A 136 15.65 -10.40 -15.46
N SER A 137 15.07 -11.60 -15.36
CA SER A 137 13.92 -11.86 -14.49
C SER A 137 14.25 -11.67 -13.01
N HIS A 138 15.44 -12.09 -12.56
CA HIS A 138 15.87 -11.92 -11.18
C HIS A 138 15.93 -10.43 -10.78
N ILE A 139 16.31 -9.54 -11.69
CA ILE A 139 16.31 -8.09 -11.44
C ILE A 139 14.90 -7.60 -11.06
N MET A 140 13.88 -8.07 -11.76
CA MET A 140 12.48 -7.72 -11.46
C MET A 140 12.00 -8.35 -10.15
N VAL A 141 12.40 -9.59 -9.86
CA VAL A 141 12.04 -10.25 -8.58
C VAL A 141 12.63 -9.49 -7.38
N PHE A 142 13.92 -9.17 -7.44
CA PHE A 142 14.56 -8.40 -6.36
C PHE A 142 14.08 -6.95 -6.29
N PHE A 143 13.69 -6.35 -7.42
CA PHE A 143 12.99 -5.07 -7.44
C PHE A 143 11.67 -5.14 -6.66
N ILE A 144 10.86 -6.18 -6.90
CA ILE A 144 9.60 -6.37 -6.17
C ILE A 144 9.87 -6.52 -4.67
N PHE A 145 10.84 -7.35 -4.27
CA PHE A 145 11.15 -7.57 -2.86
C PHE A 145 11.62 -6.31 -2.15
N LEU A 146 12.60 -5.60 -2.74
CA LEU A 146 13.26 -4.46 -2.12
C LEU A 146 12.46 -3.16 -2.23
N VAL A 147 12.00 -2.82 -3.44
CA VAL A 147 11.37 -1.52 -3.73
C VAL A 147 9.87 -1.58 -3.50
N SER A 148 9.20 -2.58 -4.08
CA SER A 148 7.74 -2.66 -4.12
C SER A 148 7.11 -3.28 -2.88
N ASN A 149 7.89 -3.94 -2.03
CA ASN A 149 7.37 -4.63 -0.84
C ASN A 149 7.98 -4.07 0.46
N MET A 150 9.24 -4.40 0.79
CA MET A 150 9.79 -4.04 2.11
C MET A 150 10.25 -2.58 2.23
N GLY A 151 10.49 -1.89 1.11
CA GLY A 151 11.07 -0.55 1.09
C GLY A 151 10.20 0.53 1.74
N GLY A 152 8.89 0.32 1.85
CA GLY A 152 7.94 1.29 2.42
C GLY A 152 7.85 1.31 3.95
N CYS A 153 8.66 0.51 4.65
CA CYS A 153 8.41 0.21 6.07
C CYS A 153 8.81 1.30 7.08
N LEU A 154 9.48 2.38 6.66
CA LEU A 154 10.01 3.39 7.60
C LEU A 154 9.03 4.51 7.94
N THR A 155 8.01 4.77 7.12
CA THR A 155 7.01 5.82 7.38
C THR A 155 5.60 5.34 7.09
N PRO A 156 4.56 5.90 7.76
CA PRO A 156 3.16 5.65 7.43
C PRO A 156 2.77 5.93 5.99
N VAL A 157 3.49 6.81 5.30
CA VAL A 157 3.24 7.15 3.89
C VAL A 157 3.87 6.12 2.94
N GLY A 158 4.88 5.40 3.41
CA GLY A 158 5.66 4.45 2.62
C GLY A 158 4.86 3.22 2.16
N ASP A 159 3.90 2.77 2.94
CA ASP A 159 3.05 1.63 2.58
C ASP A 159 1.66 1.74 3.23
N PRO A 160 0.57 1.41 2.53
CA PRO A 160 -0.79 1.44 3.09
C PRO A 160 -1.03 0.81 4.45
N PRO A 161 -0.42 -0.35 4.80
CA PRO A 161 -0.58 -0.94 6.11
C PRO A 161 -0.17 0.01 7.24
N LEU A 162 0.95 0.72 7.07
CA LEU A 162 1.45 1.64 8.08
C LEU A 162 0.60 2.91 8.19
N LEU A 163 0.03 3.38 7.08
CA LEU A 163 -0.97 4.44 7.10
C LEU A 163 -2.17 4.03 7.97
N MET A 164 -2.72 2.84 7.70
CA MET A 164 -3.87 2.35 8.45
C MET A 164 -3.57 2.18 9.94
N GLY A 165 -2.35 1.78 10.29
CA GLY A 165 -1.87 1.78 11.68
C GLY A 165 -1.81 3.17 12.29
N PHE A 166 -1.28 4.14 11.54
CA PHE A 166 -1.19 5.54 11.97
C PHE A 166 -2.58 6.15 12.21
N MET A 167 -3.54 5.90 11.31
CA MET A 167 -4.94 6.32 11.50
C MET A 167 -5.60 5.68 12.72
N ARG A 168 -5.12 4.51 13.15
CA ARG A 168 -5.54 3.82 14.39
C ARG A 168 -4.68 4.19 15.62
N GLY A 169 -3.90 5.26 15.54
CA GLY A 169 -3.17 5.83 16.67
C GLY A 169 -1.74 5.34 16.86
N VAL A 170 -1.17 4.56 15.93
CA VAL A 170 0.27 4.23 15.97
C VAL A 170 1.07 5.51 15.72
N PRO A 171 2.05 5.88 16.57
CA PRO A 171 2.83 7.11 16.39
C PRO A 171 3.61 7.13 15.07
N PHE A 172 3.69 8.28 14.40
CA PHE A 172 4.38 8.43 13.11
C PHE A 172 5.82 7.90 13.12
N PHE A 173 6.59 8.25 14.15
CA PHE A 173 8.00 7.85 14.26
C PHE A 173 8.21 6.41 14.78
N TRP A 174 7.14 5.68 15.10
CA TRP A 174 7.26 4.30 15.58
C TRP A 174 7.86 3.37 14.52
N SER A 175 7.50 3.57 13.25
CA SER A 175 8.00 2.77 12.11
C SER A 175 9.50 2.91 11.89
N LEU A 176 10.13 4.02 12.32
CA LEU A 176 11.59 4.18 12.23
C LEU A 176 12.36 3.15 13.07
N LYS A 177 11.72 2.54 14.07
CA LYS A 177 12.31 1.42 14.83
C LYS A 177 12.58 0.20 13.96
N LEU A 178 11.93 0.09 12.80
CA LEU A 178 12.14 -1.00 11.83
C LEU A 178 13.39 -0.80 10.98
N PHE A 179 14.08 0.36 11.07
CA PHE A 179 15.28 0.65 10.28
C PHE A 179 16.38 -0.41 10.38
N PRO A 180 16.74 -0.95 11.58
CA PRO A 180 17.75 -1.99 11.67
C PRO A 180 17.31 -3.30 10.96
N VAL A 181 16.02 -3.63 11.04
CA VAL A 181 15.46 -4.82 10.39
C VAL A 181 15.42 -4.65 8.87
N LEU A 182 15.05 -3.47 8.38
CA LEU A 182 15.14 -3.12 6.97
C LEU A 182 16.59 -3.22 6.47
N LEU A 183 17.53 -2.61 7.19
CA LEU A 183 18.94 -2.61 6.80
C LEU A 183 19.49 -4.04 6.70
N PHE A 184 19.18 -4.89 7.68
CA PHE A 184 19.56 -6.30 7.66
C PHE A 184 19.02 -7.02 6.41
N ASN A 185 17.73 -6.87 6.11
CA ASN A 185 17.11 -7.49 4.94
C ASN A 185 17.64 -6.93 3.62
N VAL A 186 17.87 -5.62 3.53
CA VAL A 186 18.44 -4.96 2.37
C VAL A 186 19.85 -5.48 2.09
N ILE A 187 20.71 -5.57 3.11
CA ILE A 187 22.07 -6.11 2.96
C ILE A 187 22.02 -7.57 2.49
N LEU A 188 21.20 -8.40 3.14
CA LEU A 188 21.07 -9.82 2.79
C LEU A 188 20.59 -10.01 1.34
N LEU A 189 19.50 -9.33 0.95
CA LEU A 189 18.92 -9.46 -0.38
C LEU A 189 19.81 -8.86 -1.46
N LEU A 190 20.46 -7.72 -1.21
CA LEU A 190 21.41 -7.14 -2.17
C LEU A 190 22.66 -8.00 -2.33
N PHE A 191 23.12 -8.65 -1.27
CA PHE A 191 24.22 -9.60 -1.34
C PHE A 191 23.85 -10.78 -2.25
N LEU A 192 22.69 -11.41 -2.03
CA LEU A 192 22.20 -12.50 -2.88
C LEU A 192 21.98 -12.03 -4.32
N PHE A 193 21.32 -10.88 -4.50
CA PHE A 193 21.08 -10.26 -5.79
C PHE A 193 22.39 -10.05 -6.56
N TYR A 194 23.39 -9.44 -5.93
CA TYR A 194 24.65 -9.11 -6.59
C TYR A 194 25.38 -10.35 -7.09
N HIS A 195 25.41 -11.43 -6.31
CA HIS A 195 26.06 -12.67 -6.72
C HIS A 195 25.33 -13.34 -7.90
N ILE A 196 24.00 -13.39 -7.83
CA ILE A 196 23.17 -13.92 -8.91
C ILE A 196 23.33 -13.05 -10.17
N ASP A 197 23.31 -11.72 -10.01
CA ASP A 197 23.36 -10.78 -11.11
C ASP A 197 24.73 -10.79 -11.81
N VAL A 198 25.83 -10.86 -11.05
CA VAL A 198 27.18 -11.01 -11.61
C VAL A 198 27.32 -12.31 -12.39
N HIS A 199 26.79 -13.42 -11.88
CA HIS A 199 26.84 -14.71 -12.58
C HIS A 199 26.14 -14.66 -13.93
N TYR A 200 24.93 -14.09 -13.98
CA TYR A 200 24.19 -13.96 -15.24
C TYR A 200 24.78 -12.90 -16.16
N TYR A 201 25.25 -11.78 -15.62
CA TYR A 201 25.91 -10.73 -16.38
C TYR A 201 27.15 -11.26 -17.11
N ARG A 202 28.00 -12.05 -16.43
CA ARG A 202 29.17 -12.68 -17.06
C ARG A 202 28.79 -13.61 -18.20
N LYS A 203 27.69 -14.37 -18.04
CA LYS A 203 27.17 -15.25 -19.10
C LYS A 203 26.61 -14.46 -20.29
N ASP A 204 25.95 -13.34 -20.05
CA ASP A 204 25.42 -12.47 -21.11
C ASP A 204 26.57 -11.86 -21.92
N ILE A 205 27.61 -11.34 -21.25
CA ILE A 205 28.81 -10.79 -21.90
C ILE A 205 29.56 -11.89 -22.69
N ALA A 206 29.72 -13.09 -22.11
CA ALA A 206 30.35 -14.21 -22.81
C ALA A 206 29.57 -14.68 -24.05
N ALA A 207 28.27 -14.40 -24.12
CA ALA A 207 27.43 -14.66 -25.28
C ALA A 207 27.47 -13.51 -26.33
N GLY A 208 28.31 -12.49 -26.13
CA GLY A 208 28.47 -11.35 -27.04
C GLY A 208 27.41 -10.27 -26.91
N LEU A 209 26.57 -10.31 -25.86
CA LEU A 209 25.62 -9.24 -25.58
C LEU A 209 26.37 -8.08 -24.92
N HIS A 210 26.23 -6.88 -25.47
CA HIS A 210 26.81 -5.67 -24.92
C HIS A 210 25.75 -4.59 -24.78
N PRO A 211 25.87 -3.70 -23.78
CA PRO A 211 24.97 -2.56 -23.67
C PRO A 211 25.19 -1.62 -24.86
N ASP A 212 24.10 -1.19 -25.50
CA ASP A 212 24.10 -0.15 -26.52
C ASP A 212 24.38 1.22 -25.89
N ILE A 213 25.63 1.48 -25.52
CA ILE A 213 26.09 2.79 -25.04
C ILE A 213 26.60 3.58 -26.25
N SER A 214 25.70 3.92 -27.17
CA SER A 214 26.05 4.67 -28.40
C SER A 214 26.51 6.11 -28.10
N LYS A 215 26.24 6.64 -26.89
CA LYS A 215 26.78 7.91 -26.41
C LYS A 215 27.39 7.73 -25.03
N ALA A 216 28.68 8.05 -24.88
CA ALA A 216 29.35 8.15 -23.60
C ALA A 216 28.81 9.38 -22.84
N GLY A 217 27.69 9.23 -22.15
CA GLY A 217 27.08 10.30 -21.36
C GLY A 217 26.14 9.72 -20.32
N CYS A 218 26.45 9.96 -19.04
CA CYS A 218 25.58 9.63 -17.92
C CYS A 218 24.54 10.75 -17.75
N ASP A 219 23.70 10.98 -18.77
CA ASP A 219 22.69 12.05 -18.72
C ASP A 219 21.46 11.56 -17.93
N LEU A 220 21.59 11.56 -16.60
CA LEU A 220 20.46 11.37 -15.69
C LEU A 220 19.61 12.66 -15.69
N LYS A 221 18.46 12.61 -16.38
CA LYS A 221 17.47 13.69 -16.43
C LYS A 221 16.26 13.30 -15.60
N ILE A 222 15.96 14.11 -14.59
CA ILE A 222 14.74 13.98 -13.78
C ILE A 222 13.73 14.98 -14.33
N GLY A 223 12.74 14.50 -15.06
CA GLY A 223 11.61 15.29 -15.51
C GLY A 223 10.58 15.44 -14.38
N GLY A 224 10.07 16.65 -14.17
CA GLY A 224 9.03 16.92 -13.18
C GLY A 224 9.51 16.84 -11.73
N ALA A 225 10.79 17.13 -11.45
CA ALA A 225 11.35 17.08 -10.10
C ALA A 225 10.63 17.96 -9.07
N HIS A 226 9.96 19.04 -9.50
CA HIS A 226 9.14 19.88 -8.63
C HIS A 226 7.96 19.12 -8.00
N ASN A 227 7.54 17.99 -8.57
CA ASN A 227 6.53 17.12 -7.96
C ASN A 227 6.99 16.48 -6.64
N LEU A 228 8.30 16.46 -6.34
CA LEU A 228 8.80 16.11 -5.01
C LEU A 228 8.24 17.03 -3.92
N LEU A 229 7.99 18.31 -4.23
CA LEU A 229 7.34 19.24 -3.30
C LEU A 229 5.89 18.84 -3.01
N PHE A 230 5.17 18.34 -4.02
CA PHE A 230 3.79 17.86 -3.83
C PHE A 230 3.75 16.54 -3.06
N ILE A 231 4.77 15.69 -3.16
CA ILE A 231 4.89 14.51 -2.29
C ILE A 231 5.07 14.96 -0.83
N VAL A 232 5.95 15.94 -0.56
CA VAL A 232 6.11 16.52 0.78
C VAL A 232 4.80 17.12 1.29
N MET A 233 4.02 17.77 0.43
CA MET A 233 2.69 18.28 0.76
C MET A 233 1.71 17.17 1.16
N ILE A 234 1.71 16.04 0.43
CA ILE A 234 0.90 14.85 0.77
C ILE A 234 1.32 14.30 2.14
N ILE A 235 2.63 14.11 2.36
CA ILE A 235 3.17 13.63 3.64
C ILE A 235 2.75 14.56 4.78
N ALA A 236 2.86 15.87 4.58
CA ALA A 236 2.43 16.87 5.57
C ALA A 236 0.92 16.75 5.87
N GLY A 237 0.09 16.56 4.85
CA GLY A 237 -1.35 16.31 5.01
C GLY A 237 -1.65 15.08 5.86
N VAL A 238 -0.98 13.96 5.59
CA VAL A 238 -1.12 12.72 6.38
C VAL A 238 -0.69 12.95 7.83
N VAL A 239 0.49 13.55 8.06
CA VAL A 239 1.00 13.83 9.41
C VAL A 239 0.04 14.73 10.18
N LEU A 240 -0.47 15.79 9.54
CA LEU A 240 -1.47 16.67 10.15
C LEU A 240 -2.73 15.90 10.52
N SER A 241 -3.24 15.02 9.65
CA SER A 241 -4.43 14.22 9.91
C SER A 241 -4.37 13.41 11.21
N GLY A 242 -3.21 12.84 11.54
CA GLY A 242 -3.05 12.09 12.80
C GLY A 242 -2.69 12.94 14.02
N VAL A 243 -2.14 14.15 13.84
CA VAL A 243 -1.77 15.06 14.95
C VAL A 243 -2.93 15.97 15.35
N LEU A 244 -3.69 16.49 14.38
CA LEU A 244 -4.80 17.43 14.60
C LEU A 244 -5.89 16.90 15.55
N PRO A 245 -6.28 15.60 15.55
CA PRO A 245 -7.23 15.04 16.51
C PRO A 245 -6.81 15.25 17.98
N GLY A 246 -5.52 15.36 18.26
CA GLY A 246 -4.98 15.60 19.61
C GLY A 246 -5.04 17.06 20.07
N ILE A 247 -5.42 18.00 19.20
CA ILE A 247 -5.46 19.43 19.50
C ILE A 247 -6.88 19.83 19.91
N LYS A 248 -7.02 20.48 21.07
CA LYS A 248 -8.32 20.94 21.62
C LYS A 248 -9.15 21.79 20.64
N ALA A 249 -8.51 22.53 19.73
CA ALA A 249 -9.19 23.33 18.70
C ALA A 249 -10.04 22.48 17.73
N PHE A 250 -9.59 21.26 17.45
CA PHE A 250 -10.24 20.29 16.57
C PHE A 250 -11.11 19.28 17.32
N GLN A 251 -11.25 19.44 18.64
CA GLN A 251 -12.14 18.66 19.48
C GLN A 251 -13.41 19.47 19.78
N ASN A 252 -14.53 18.77 19.86
CA ASN A 252 -15.78 19.25 20.41
C ASN A 252 -15.69 19.31 21.94
N THR A 253 -16.67 19.93 22.58
CA THR A 253 -16.76 20.04 24.05
C THR A 253 -16.85 18.70 24.78
N ASP A 254 -17.18 17.63 24.08
CA ASP A 254 -17.24 16.24 24.55
C ASP A 254 -15.95 15.44 24.30
N GLY A 255 -14.94 16.03 23.67
CA GLY A 255 -13.68 15.37 23.29
C GLY A 255 -13.73 14.64 21.95
N SER A 256 -14.89 14.60 21.26
CA SER A 256 -15.01 14.04 19.91
C SER A 256 -14.34 14.94 18.88
N VAL A 257 -13.80 14.37 17.79
CA VAL A 257 -13.18 15.18 16.73
C VAL A 257 -14.28 15.92 15.96
N LYS A 258 -14.13 17.24 15.80
CA LYS A 258 -15.02 18.05 14.95
C LYS A 258 -15.04 17.48 13.54
N GLY A 259 -16.22 17.35 12.94
CA GLY A 259 -16.36 16.76 11.61
C GLY A 259 -17.64 17.21 10.92
N LEU A 260 -17.72 16.92 9.63
CA LEU A 260 -18.96 17.05 8.88
C LEU A 260 -19.83 15.83 9.16
N PRO A 261 -21.06 15.99 9.69
CA PRO A 261 -21.99 14.88 9.81
C PRO A 261 -22.39 14.41 8.41
N LEU A 262 -22.25 13.12 8.17
CA LEU A 262 -22.69 12.44 6.96
C LEU A 262 -23.90 11.56 7.28
N PHE A 263 -24.30 10.75 6.30
CA PHE A 263 -25.40 9.80 6.45
C PHE A 263 -25.16 8.83 7.60
N ALA A 264 -26.27 8.43 8.23
CA ALA A 264 -26.32 7.35 9.23
C ALA A 264 -25.57 7.63 10.55
N GLY A 265 -25.32 8.90 10.88
CA GLY A 265 -24.66 9.30 12.14
C GLY A 265 -23.14 9.20 12.11
N VAL A 266 -22.55 8.91 10.95
CA VAL A 266 -21.11 8.90 10.73
C VAL A 266 -20.62 10.33 10.50
N THR A 267 -19.52 10.72 11.14
CA THR A 267 -18.90 12.04 10.96
C THR A 267 -17.55 11.89 10.26
N LEU A 268 -17.34 12.62 9.17
CA LEU A 268 -16.02 12.76 8.57
C LEU A 268 -15.24 13.83 9.32
N GLY A 269 -14.16 13.45 10.01
CA GLY A 269 -13.36 14.36 10.81
C GLY A 269 -12.76 15.50 9.98
N LEU A 270 -12.73 16.71 10.53
CA LEU A 270 -12.04 17.87 9.94
C LEU A 270 -10.56 17.56 9.60
N PRO A 271 -9.79 16.82 10.42
CA PRO A 271 -8.44 16.40 10.05
C PRO A 271 -8.37 15.61 8.75
N ALA A 272 -9.27 14.64 8.55
CA ALA A 272 -9.35 13.84 7.34
C ALA A 272 -9.79 14.69 6.13
N ILE A 273 -10.68 15.67 6.32
CA ILE A 273 -11.07 16.61 5.27
C ILE A 273 -9.88 17.45 4.82
N ILE A 274 -9.10 18.00 5.77
CA ILE A 274 -7.89 18.78 5.47
C ILE A 274 -6.88 17.93 4.69
N GLU A 275 -6.66 16.70 5.14
CA GLU A 275 -5.80 15.73 4.45
C GLU A 275 -6.26 15.49 3.01
N ILE A 276 -7.52 15.11 2.82
CA ILE A 276 -8.11 14.86 1.49
C ILE A 276 -7.95 16.08 0.58
N LEU A 277 -8.26 17.28 1.09
CA LEU A 277 -8.15 18.51 0.32
C LEU A 277 -6.69 18.81 -0.08
N LEU A 278 -5.73 18.63 0.84
CA LEU A 278 -4.31 18.81 0.53
C LEU A 278 -3.81 17.81 -0.51
N ILE A 279 -4.22 16.55 -0.41
CA ILE A 279 -3.81 15.50 -1.37
C ILE A 279 -4.40 15.76 -2.75
N LEU A 280 -5.69 16.09 -2.82
CA LEU A 280 -6.35 16.43 -4.09
C LEU A 280 -5.77 17.71 -4.70
N LEU A 281 -5.45 18.71 -3.88
CA LEU A 281 -4.76 19.92 -4.32
C LEU A 281 -3.37 19.60 -4.87
N ALA A 282 -2.58 18.79 -4.17
CA ALA A 282 -1.26 18.34 -4.62
C ALA A 282 -1.33 17.59 -5.96
N ALA A 283 -2.31 16.69 -6.12
CA ALA A 283 -2.55 15.98 -7.37
C ALA A 283 -2.97 16.94 -8.51
N ALA A 284 -3.89 17.86 -8.24
CA ALA A 284 -4.35 18.84 -9.23
C ALA A 284 -3.24 19.78 -9.67
N LEU A 285 -2.45 20.31 -8.72
CA LEU A 285 -1.30 21.16 -9.00
C LEU A 285 -0.20 20.38 -9.76
N SER A 286 0.05 19.13 -9.40
CA SER A 286 0.98 18.25 -10.12
C SER A 286 0.60 18.09 -11.59
N PHE A 287 -0.69 17.83 -11.87
CA PHE A 287 -1.18 17.69 -13.24
C PHE A 287 -1.18 19.00 -14.03
N ARG A 288 -1.45 20.13 -13.36
CA ARG A 288 -1.48 21.45 -13.99
C ARG A 288 -0.08 22.00 -14.29
N THR A 289 0.89 21.73 -13.42
CA THR A 289 2.25 22.26 -13.52
C THR A 289 3.20 21.37 -14.32
N THR A 290 2.88 20.08 -14.48
CA THR A 290 3.76 19.13 -15.17
C THR A 290 3.33 18.87 -16.61
N ASP A 291 4.30 18.92 -17.52
CA ASP A 291 4.10 18.60 -18.94
C ASP A 291 3.55 17.16 -19.11
N VAL A 292 2.57 17.05 -20.01
CA VAL A 292 1.94 15.80 -20.43
C VAL A 292 2.98 14.80 -20.99
N GLN A 293 4.08 15.28 -21.57
CA GLN A 293 5.15 14.43 -22.08
C GLN A 293 5.73 13.51 -21.00
N ASN A 294 5.82 13.96 -19.75
CA ASN A 294 6.32 13.13 -18.65
C ASN A 294 5.39 11.93 -18.41
N ARG A 295 4.07 12.15 -18.42
CA ARG A 295 3.09 11.06 -18.26
C ARG A 295 3.12 10.07 -19.41
N ARG A 296 3.32 10.55 -20.64
CA ARG A 296 3.46 9.68 -21.82
C ARG A 296 4.70 8.80 -21.73
N LYS A 297 5.84 9.38 -21.33
CA LYS A 297 7.10 8.65 -21.05
C LYS A 297 6.94 7.64 -19.93
N ASN A 298 6.05 7.90 -18.97
CA ASN A 298 5.68 7.00 -17.88
C ASN A 298 4.52 6.03 -18.21
N HIS A 299 4.04 5.94 -19.48
CA HIS A 299 2.78 5.27 -19.88
C HIS A 299 1.75 5.26 -18.75
N PHE A 300 1.49 6.44 -18.20
CA PHE A 300 0.53 6.61 -17.14
C PHE A 300 -0.86 6.19 -17.64
N THR A 301 -1.53 5.31 -16.90
CA THR A 301 -2.86 4.79 -17.25
C THR A 301 -3.76 4.76 -16.02
N TRP A 302 -5.00 5.19 -16.14
CA TRP A 302 -5.95 5.15 -15.03
C TRP A 302 -6.35 3.73 -14.60
N SER A 303 -6.13 2.72 -15.46
CA SER A 303 -6.49 1.33 -15.19
C SER A 303 -5.90 0.79 -13.89
N ALA A 304 -4.65 1.15 -13.58
CA ALA A 304 -3.98 0.66 -12.37
C ALA A 304 -4.65 1.16 -11.08
N ILE A 305 -4.96 2.47 -10.99
CA ILE A 305 -5.61 3.02 -9.81
C ILE A 305 -7.10 2.63 -9.74
N GLN A 306 -7.76 2.46 -10.89
CA GLN A 306 -9.13 1.94 -10.96
C GLN A 306 -9.22 0.51 -10.42
N GLU A 307 -8.28 -0.35 -10.80
CA GLU A 307 -8.23 -1.73 -10.31
C GLU A 307 -8.02 -1.77 -8.80
N VAL A 308 -7.06 -1.01 -8.28
CA VAL A 308 -6.85 -0.87 -6.83
C VAL A 308 -8.12 -0.39 -6.14
N ALA A 309 -8.78 0.66 -6.67
CA ALA A 309 -10.02 1.18 -6.08
C ALA A 309 -11.13 0.11 -5.99
N ILE A 310 -11.34 -0.65 -7.07
CA ILE A 310 -12.36 -1.71 -7.17
C ILE A 310 -12.06 -2.88 -6.23
N LEU A 311 -10.81 -3.34 -6.16
CA LEU A 311 -10.47 -4.46 -5.30
C LEU A 311 -10.55 -4.06 -3.82
N PHE A 312 -10.03 -2.89 -3.46
CA PHE A 312 -9.98 -2.48 -2.07
C PHE A 312 -11.35 -2.12 -1.50
N ILE A 313 -12.28 -1.54 -2.27
CA ILE A 313 -13.65 -1.32 -1.75
C ILE A 313 -14.30 -2.65 -1.33
N GLY A 314 -14.10 -3.70 -2.11
CA GLY A 314 -14.56 -5.05 -1.78
C GLY A 314 -13.93 -5.60 -0.50
N ILE A 315 -12.61 -5.46 -0.39
CA ILE A 315 -11.84 -5.88 0.78
C ILE A 315 -12.31 -5.16 2.04
N PHE A 316 -12.46 -3.83 2.01
CA PHE A 316 -12.87 -3.05 3.18
C PHE A 316 -14.26 -3.43 3.68
N ILE A 317 -15.22 -3.61 2.76
CA ILE A 317 -16.58 -4.07 3.08
C ILE A 317 -16.54 -5.46 3.71
N THR A 318 -15.88 -6.40 3.04
CA THR A 318 -15.90 -7.81 3.46
C THR A 318 -15.06 -8.08 4.71
N MET A 319 -14.12 -7.20 5.07
CA MET A 319 -13.23 -7.37 6.21
C MET A 319 -13.91 -7.13 7.59
N GLN A 320 -15.04 -6.42 7.64
CA GLN A 320 -15.69 -6.04 8.91
C GLN A 320 -16.01 -7.22 9.85
N PRO A 321 -16.65 -8.31 9.38
CA PRO A 321 -16.89 -9.49 10.22
C PRO A 321 -15.58 -10.10 10.74
N ALA A 322 -14.54 -10.14 9.92
CA ALA A 322 -13.24 -10.67 10.33
C ALA A 322 -12.62 -9.84 11.46
N LEU A 323 -12.63 -8.51 11.35
CA LEU A 323 -12.12 -7.63 12.40
C LEU A 323 -12.91 -7.78 13.71
N LEU A 324 -14.23 -7.86 13.64
CA LEU A 324 -15.06 -8.02 14.84
C LEU A 324 -14.89 -9.40 15.49
N LEU A 325 -14.73 -10.47 14.69
CA LEU A 325 -14.41 -11.80 15.19
C LEU A 325 -13.08 -11.79 15.94
N LEU A 326 -12.06 -11.14 15.39
CA LEU A 326 -10.74 -11.03 16.01
C LEU A 326 -10.76 -10.14 17.27
N LYS A 327 -11.56 -9.06 17.29
CA LYS A 327 -11.77 -8.28 18.53
C LYS A 327 -12.39 -9.13 19.64
N ALA A 328 -13.31 -10.04 19.28
CA ALA A 328 -14.02 -10.87 20.24
C ALA A 328 -13.23 -12.11 20.69
N LYS A 329 -12.46 -12.72 19.78
CA LYS A 329 -11.83 -14.03 19.97
C LYS A 329 -10.33 -14.06 19.71
N GLY A 330 -9.68 -12.92 19.49
CA GLY A 330 -8.27 -12.87 19.16
C GLY A 330 -7.36 -13.46 20.24
N SER A 331 -7.78 -13.39 21.51
CA SER A 331 -7.13 -14.05 22.65
C SER A 331 -7.25 -15.57 22.67
N GLU A 332 -8.23 -16.14 21.97
CA GLU A 332 -8.45 -17.59 21.86
C GLU A 332 -7.66 -18.23 20.69
N LEU A 333 -7.00 -17.42 19.83
CA LEU A 333 -6.26 -17.90 18.66
C LEU A 333 -4.96 -18.65 19.01
N GLY A 334 -4.56 -18.68 20.28
CA GLY A 334 -3.34 -19.38 20.72
C GLY A 334 -2.03 -18.69 20.33
N ILE A 335 -2.10 -17.46 19.80
CA ILE A 335 -0.91 -16.64 19.49
C ILE A 335 -0.46 -15.97 20.79
N THR A 336 0.52 -16.56 21.46
CA THR A 336 1.04 -16.07 22.75
C THR A 336 2.45 -15.48 22.63
N GLN A 337 3.18 -15.82 21.57
CA GLN A 337 4.58 -15.45 21.39
C GLN A 337 4.80 -14.61 20.13
N ALA A 338 5.79 -13.70 20.18
CA ALA A 338 6.09 -12.79 19.06
C ALA A 338 6.48 -13.53 17.77
N TRP A 339 7.16 -14.68 17.86
CA TRP A 339 7.53 -15.47 16.68
C TRP A 339 6.31 -16.11 16.00
N GLN A 340 5.27 -16.47 16.77
CA GLN A 340 4.02 -16.99 16.20
C GLN A 340 3.29 -15.90 15.42
N MET A 341 3.28 -14.67 15.97
CA MET A 341 2.77 -13.50 15.27
C MET A 341 3.53 -13.25 13.97
N PHE A 342 4.87 -13.29 14.00
CA PHE A 342 5.70 -13.10 12.82
C PHE A 342 5.41 -14.12 11.70
N TRP A 343 5.36 -15.41 12.01
CA TRP A 343 5.09 -16.42 10.98
C TRP A 343 3.63 -16.43 10.50
N SER A 344 2.68 -16.20 11.40
CA SER A 344 1.25 -16.16 11.03
C SER A 344 0.95 -14.95 10.15
N THR A 345 1.48 -13.77 10.51
CA THR A 345 1.38 -12.56 9.69
C THR A 345 2.03 -12.75 8.33
N GLY A 346 3.27 -13.25 8.29
CA GLY A 346 4.00 -13.48 7.04
C GLY A 346 3.32 -14.50 6.13
N PHE A 347 2.82 -15.61 6.68
CA PHE A 347 2.08 -16.61 5.90
C PHE A 347 0.81 -15.98 5.31
N LEU A 348 0.01 -15.29 6.10
CA LEU A 348 -1.22 -14.68 5.62
C LEU A 348 -0.94 -13.58 4.58
N SER A 349 0.05 -12.72 4.83
CA SER A 349 0.49 -11.64 3.92
C SER A 349 1.08 -12.16 2.60
N SER A 350 1.47 -13.44 2.52
CA SER A 350 1.95 -14.03 1.27
C SER A 350 0.83 -14.40 0.30
N PHE A 351 -0.39 -14.60 0.83
CA PHE A 351 -1.59 -14.88 0.03
C PHE A 351 -2.51 -13.67 -0.07
N LEU A 352 -2.49 -12.80 0.94
CA LEU A 352 -3.37 -11.64 1.06
C LEU A 352 -2.62 -10.33 0.79
N ASP A 353 -3.36 -9.26 0.50
CA ASP A 353 -2.81 -7.91 0.55
C ASP A 353 -2.25 -7.61 1.96
N ASN A 354 -1.21 -6.78 2.03
CA ASN A 354 -0.54 -6.43 3.28
C ASN A 354 -1.44 -5.60 4.21
N THR A 355 -2.36 -4.79 3.66
CA THR A 355 -3.18 -3.84 4.43
C THR A 355 -4.23 -4.55 5.29
N PRO A 356 -5.06 -5.45 4.75
CA PRO A 356 -6.03 -6.18 5.55
C PRO A 356 -5.33 -7.11 6.54
N THR A 357 -4.24 -7.74 6.13
CA THR A 357 -3.41 -8.58 7.01
C THR A 357 -2.91 -7.78 8.21
N TYR A 358 -2.35 -6.60 7.97
CA TYR A 358 -1.90 -5.71 9.04
C TYR A 358 -3.04 -5.32 9.98
N LEU A 359 -4.22 -4.94 9.46
CA LEU A 359 -5.35 -4.54 10.30
C LEU A 359 -5.89 -5.69 11.14
N VAL A 360 -5.97 -6.88 10.57
CA VAL A 360 -6.33 -8.13 11.26
C VAL A 360 -5.37 -8.36 12.43
N PHE A 361 -4.05 -8.36 12.18
CA PHE A 361 -3.08 -8.69 13.22
C PHE A 361 -2.83 -7.56 14.21
N LEU A 362 -2.99 -6.29 13.82
CA LEU A 362 -3.02 -5.16 14.74
C LEU A 362 -4.19 -5.29 15.72
N THR A 363 -5.37 -5.68 15.20
CA THR A 363 -6.57 -5.91 16.01
C THR A 363 -6.37 -7.11 16.93
N THR A 364 -5.80 -8.21 16.43
CA THR A 364 -5.45 -9.38 17.24
C THR A 364 -4.47 -8.98 18.34
N ALA A 365 -3.38 -8.29 18.02
CA ALA A 365 -2.39 -7.82 19.00
C ALA A 365 -3.02 -6.91 20.07
N GLY A 366 -3.92 -6.02 19.66
CA GLY A 366 -4.70 -5.19 20.58
C GLY A 366 -5.56 -6.04 21.52
N SER A 367 -6.16 -7.14 21.03
CA SER A 367 -7.01 -8.04 21.84
C SER A 367 -6.25 -9.00 22.76
N LEU A 368 -4.98 -9.34 22.43
CA LEU A 368 -4.15 -10.27 23.21
C LEU A 368 -3.86 -9.78 24.63
N GLY A 369 -3.97 -8.47 24.89
CA GLY A 369 -3.81 -7.87 26.23
C GLY A 369 -5.09 -7.79 27.06
N PHE A 370 -6.27 -8.13 26.51
CA PHE A 370 -7.55 -7.99 27.18
C PHE A 370 -8.23 -9.34 27.36
N HIS A 371 -8.29 -9.85 28.60
CA HIS A 371 -9.02 -11.08 28.93
C HIS A 371 -10.55 -10.91 28.89
N HIS A 372 -11.06 -9.67 28.85
CA HIS A 372 -12.46 -9.33 28.60
C HIS A 372 -12.49 -8.29 27.49
N GLY A 373 -13.36 -8.48 26.49
CA GLY A 373 -13.37 -7.73 25.23
C GLY A 373 -13.14 -6.23 25.36
N ILE A 374 -12.50 -5.65 24.36
CA ILE A 374 -12.23 -4.21 24.28
C ILE A 374 -13.57 -3.47 24.18
N LEU A 375 -14.00 -2.84 25.27
CA LEU A 375 -14.97 -1.75 25.24
C LEU A 375 -14.19 -0.47 24.95
N THR A 376 -14.38 0.08 23.77
CA THR A 376 -14.02 1.47 23.49
C THR A 376 -15.28 2.21 23.12
N THR A 377 -15.46 3.36 23.78
CA THR A 377 -16.42 4.40 23.43
C THR A 377 -16.08 5.04 22.11
#